data_AF-A0A0C4EW60-F1
#
_entry.id   AF-A0A0C4EW60-F1
#
_cell.length_a   1.000
_cell.length_b   1.000
_cell.length_c   1.000
_cell.angle_alpha   90.00
_cell.angle_beta   90.00
_cell.angle_gamma   90.00
#
_symmetry.space_group_name_H-M   'P 1'
#
loop_
_entity.id
_entity.type
_entity.pdbx_description
1 polymer ?
#
loop_
_entity_poly.entity_id
_entity_poly.type
_entity_poly.pdbx_seq_one_letter_code
_entity_poly.pdbx_strand_id
1 'polypeptide(L)'
;MVKVLYPSKWLPYHYLGPLALDRWHSAEALQAIDTRLPILFIQSQLDELVPPSLTRDLYDLTRSARLSKSPDLDPRVAYSVIPHALHDNAFSKSRYRLSIHQFISGTMPSRT
;
A
#
# COMPACT_ATOMS: atom_id res chain seq x y z
N MET A 1 14.52 3.60 2.04
CA MET A 1 14.87 2.23 2.42
C MET A 1 16.37 2.01 2.69
N VAL A 2 17.28 2.00 1.72
CA VAL A 2 18.70 1.64 1.97
C VAL A 2 19.39 2.49 3.05
N LYS A 3 19.23 3.81 3.04
CA LYS A 3 19.78 4.69 4.09
C LYS A 3 19.11 4.52 5.47
N VAL A 4 17.89 3.98 5.51
CA VAL A 4 17.21 3.64 6.76
C VAL A 4 17.84 2.39 7.37
N LEU A 5 18.10 1.37 6.53
CA LEU A 5 18.75 0.12 6.95
C LEU A 5 20.24 0.32 7.27
N TYR A 6 20.91 1.20 6.54
CA TYR A 6 22.33 1.52 6.71
C TYR A 6 22.52 3.03 7.00
N PRO A 7 22.20 3.51 8.21
CA PRO A 7 22.22 4.94 8.52
C PRO A 7 23.63 5.53 8.61
N SER A 8 24.64 4.71 8.91
CA SER A 8 26.03 5.15 8.98
C SER A 8 26.61 5.46 7.60
N LYS A 9 27.07 6.70 7.41
CA LYS A 9 27.78 7.15 6.20
C LYS A 9 29.13 6.46 5.96
N TRP A 10 29.63 5.71 6.94
CA TRP A 10 30.90 4.98 6.84
C TRP A 10 30.73 3.57 6.28
N LEU A 11 29.50 3.08 6.17
CA LEU A 11 29.23 1.78 5.56
C LEU A 11 29.06 1.96 4.04
N PRO A 12 29.77 1.19 3.20
CA PRO A 12 29.60 1.24 1.75
C PRO A 12 28.14 1.10 1.32
N TYR A 13 27.38 0.24 2.01
CA TYR A 13 25.96 -0.02 1.77
C TYR A 13 25.08 1.24 1.83
N HIS A 14 25.48 2.29 2.57
CA HIS A 14 24.76 3.57 2.64
C HIS A 14 24.54 4.21 1.25
N TYR A 15 25.43 3.92 0.30
CA TYR A 15 25.46 4.53 -1.02
C TYR A 15 25.00 3.60 -2.15
N LEU A 16 24.68 2.34 -1.86
CA LEU A 16 24.36 1.36 -2.92
C LEU A 16 22.91 1.43 -3.41
N GLY A 17 22.06 2.28 -2.81
CA GLY A 17 20.65 2.42 -3.22
C GLY A 17 20.43 2.66 -4.72
N PRO A 18 21.18 3.56 -5.39
CA PRO A 18 21.06 3.77 -6.84
C PRO A 18 21.48 2.57 -7.70
N LEU A 19 22.28 1.65 -7.15
CA LEU A 19 22.73 0.43 -7.83
C LEU A 19 21.73 -0.72 -7.69
N ALA A 20 20.67 -0.56 -6.92
CA ALA A 20 19.55 -1.50 -6.89
C ALA A 20 18.80 -1.42 -8.23
N LEU A 21 19.04 -2.40 -9.09
CA LEU A 21 18.40 -2.53 -10.41
C LEU A 21 17.00 -3.14 -10.31
N ASP A 22 16.73 -3.89 -9.24
CA ASP A 22 15.40 -4.41 -8.96
C ASP A 22 14.51 -3.29 -8.44
N ARG A 23 13.61 -2.80 -9.32
CA ARG A 23 12.65 -1.75 -9.01
C ARG A 23 11.25 -2.30 -9.20
N TRP A 24 10.39 -1.99 -8.24
CA TRP A 24 8.98 -2.38 -8.31
C TRP A 24 8.21 -1.30 -9.06
N HIS A 25 7.68 -1.65 -10.23
CA HIS A 25 6.79 -0.83 -11.05
C HIS A 25 5.35 -0.89 -10.51
N SER A 26 5.18 -0.49 -9.25
CA SER A 26 3.92 -0.66 -8.51
C SER A 26 2.77 0.13 -9.12
N ALA A 27 3.03 1.31 -9.66
CA ALA A 27 1.98 2.14 -10.27
C ALA A 27 1.43 1.49 -11.55
N GLU A 28 2.32 1.02 -12.42
CA GLU A 28 1.98 0.31 -13.66
C GLU A 28 1.24 -1.00 -13.35
N ALA A 29 1.74 -1.76 -12.36
CA ALA A 29 1.09 -2.99 -11.92
C ALA A 29 -0.33 -2.74 -11.40
N LEU A 30 -0.54 -1.72 -10.57
CA LEU A 30 -1.86 -1.35 -10.03
C LEU A 30 -2.84 -0.92 -11.14
N GLN A 31 -2.35 -0.24 -12.18
CA GLN A 31 -3.16 0.16 -13.34
C GLN A 31 -3.57 -1.02 -14.23
N ALA A 32 -2.80 -2.10 -14.23
CA ALA A 32 -3.09 -3.33 -14.97
C ALA A 32 -4.13 -4.23 -14.29
N ILE A 33 -4.43 -4.01 -13.00
CA ILE A 33 -5.47 -4.76 -12.28
C ILE A 33 -6.85 -4.38 -12.82
N ASP A 34 -7.68 -5.40 -13.09
CA ASP A 34 -9.08 -5.24 -13.49
C ASP A 34 -9.82 -4.31 -12.51
N THR A 35 -10.50 -3.30 -13.03
CA THR A 35 -11.19 -2.28 -12.23
C THR A 35 -12.35 -2.82 -11.42
N ARG A 36 -12.89 -4.01 -11.78
CA ARG A 36 -13.94 -4.71 -11.03
C ARG A 36 -13.42 -5.34 -9.74
N LEU A 37 -12.12 -5.64 -9.67
CA LEU A 37 -11.51 -6.21 -8.48
C LEU A 37 -11.31 -5.13 -7.41
N PRO A 38 -11.87 -5.29 -6.21
CA PRO A 38 -11.67 -4.33 -5.13
C PRO A 38 -10.21 -4.38 -4.65
N ILE A 39 -9.66 -3.23 -4.24
CA ILE A 39 -8.29 -3.15 -3.70
C ILE A 39 -8.32 -2.50 -2.31
N LEU A 40 -7.59 -3.08 -1.37
CA LEU A 40 -7.35 -2.50 -0.04
C LEU A 40 -5.87 -2.17 0.10
N PHE A 41 -5.57 -0.91 0.36
CA PHE A 41 -4.25 -0.46 0.79
C PHE A 41 -4.20 -0.46 2.33
N ILE A 42 -3.19 -1.10 2.90
CA ILE A 42 -2.93 -1.11 4.34
C ILE A 42 -1.59 -0.44 4.59
N GLN A 43 -1.55 0.51 5.52
CA GLN A 43 -0.35 1.20 5.92
C GLN A 43 -0.14 1.12 7.43
N SER A 44 1.08 0.78 7.85
CA SER A 44 1.52 0.95 9.24
C SER A 44 1.72 2.43 9.57
N GLN A 45 1.13 2.90 10.68
CA GLN A 45 1.22 4.32 11.05
C GLN A 45 2.67 4.78 11.34
N LEU A 46 3.46 3.91 11.97
CA LEU A 46 4.82 4.19 12.41
C LEU A 46 5.83 3.39 11.59
N ASP A 47 5.53 3.13 10.30
CA ASP A 47 6.45 2.41 9.41
C ASP A 47 7.79 3.15 9.33
N GLU A 48 8.82 2.49 9.84
CA GLU A 48 10.17 3.00 9.94
C GLU A 48 10.96 2.79 8.65
N LEU A 49 10.54 1.88 7.76
CA LEU A 49 11.27 1.49 6.55
C LEU A 49 10.72 2.15 5.28
N VAL A 50 9.39 2.22 5.18
CA VAL A 50 8.66 2.73 4.03
C VAL A 50 7.97 4.04 4.41
N PRO A 51 8.31 5.17 3.77
CA PRO A 51 7.65 6.44 4.04
C PRO A 51 6.13 6.37 3.84
N PRO A 52 5.31 6.94 4.75
CA PRO A 52 3.85 6.99 4.62
C PRO A 52 3.33 7.61 3.32
N SER A 53 4.11 8.48 2.67
CA SER A 53 3.71 9.08 1.40
C SER A 53 3.60 8.03 0.28
N LEU A 54 4.44 7.00 0.28
CA LEU A 54 4.53 6.05 -0.84
C LEU A 54 3.23 5.26 -1.03
N THR A 55 2.68 4.68 0.05
CA THR A 55 1.41 3.94 -0.03
C THR A 55 0.25 4.90 -0.32
N ARG A 56 0.31 6.13 0.21
CA ARG A 56 -0.71 7.16 -0.03
C ARG A 56 -0.76 7.58 -1.50
N ASP A 57 0.39 7.84 -2.11
CA ASP A 57 0.51 8.23 -3.52
C ASP A 57 -0.01 7.13 -4.45
N LEU A 58 0.33 5.86 -4.15
CA LEU A 58 -0.19 4.71 -4.91
C LEU A 58 -1.71 4.56 -4.79
N TYR A 59 -2.27 4.78 -3.58
CA TYR A 59 -3.72 4.78 -3.38
C TYR A 59 -4.39 5.89 -4.19
N ASP A 60 -3.88 7.11 -4.13
CA ASP A 60 -4.47 8.26 -4.84
C ASP A 60 -4.38 8.09 -6.35
N LEU A 61 -3.24 7.63 -6.85
CA LEU A 61 -3.06 7.29 -8.26
C LEU A 61 -4.06 6.22 -8.72
N THR A 62 -4.21 5.15 -7.94
CA THR A 62 -5.12 4.04 -8.27
C THR A 62 -6.58 4.49 -8.25
N ARG A 63 -6.98 5.24 -7.22
CA ARG A 63 -8.35 5.74 -7.07
C ARG A 63 -8.71 6.70 -8.20
N SER A 64 -7.84 7.66 -8.49
CA SER A 64 -8.06 8.62 -9.58
C SER A 64 -8.14 7.94 -10.94
N ALA A 65 -7.23 7.00 -11.24
CA ALA A 65 -7.26 6.25 -12.50
C ALA A 65 -8.56 5.44 -12.69
N ARG A 66 -9.10 4.87 -11.61
CA ARG A 66 -10.38 4.13 -11.66
C ARG A 66 -11.58 5.06 -11.83
N LEU A 67 -11.62 6.18 -11.10
CA LEU A 67 -12.65 7.21 -11.27
C LEU A 67 -12.68 7.77 -12.69
N SER A 68 -11.52 8.01 -13.31
CA SER A 68 -11.45 8.47 -14.70
C SER A 68 -11.97 7.43 -15.70
N LYS A 69 -11.82 6.13 -15.43
CA LYS A 69 -12.32 5.04 -16.28
C LYS A 69 -13.82 4.76 -16.08
N SER A 70 -14.36 5.07 -14.91
CA SER A 70 -15.76 4.80 -14.56
C SER A 70 -16.28 5.83 -13.54
N PRO A 71 -16.66 7.04 -14.00
CA PRO A 71 -17.00 8.16 -13.11
C PRO A 71 -18.21 7.90 -12.21
N ASP A 72 -19.16 7.10 -12.69
CA ASP A 72 -20.44 6.84 -12.01
C ASP A 72 -20.38 5.65 -11.03
N LEU A 73 -19.24 4.97 -10.94
CA LEU A 73 -19.05 3.79 -10.09
C LEU A 73 -18.09 4.10 -8.93
N ASP A 74 -18.40 3.55 -7.76
CA ASP A 74 -17.42 3.49 -6.67
C ASP A 74 -16.17 2.75 -7.17
N PRO A 75 -14.97 3.35 -7.11
CA PRO A 75 -13.74 2.74 -7.61
C PRO A 75 -13.33 1.47 -6.85
N ARG A 76 -14.01 1.13 -5.75
CA ARG A 76 -13.74 -0.05 -4.90
C ARG A 76 -12.30 -0.09 -4.40
N VAL A 77 -11.75 1.08 -4.07
CA VAL A 77 -10.40 1.22 -3.51
C VAL A 77 -10.49 1.76 -2.10
N ALA A 78 -10.07 0.95 -1.14
CA ALA A 78 -10.06 1.29 0.28
C ALA A 78 -8.63 1.57 0.76
N TYR A 79 -8.52 2.38 1.82
CA TYR A 79 -7.27 2.70 2.50
C TYR A 79 -7.45 2.57 4.00
N SER A 80 -6.54 1.85 4.67
CA SER A 80 -6.56 1.71 6.12
C SER A 80 -5.18 1.95 6.71
N VAL A 81 -5.14 2.77 7.77
CA VAL A 81 -3.94 2.96 8.59
C VAL A 81 -4.07 2.13 9.86
N ILE A 82 -3.03 1.37 10.18
CA ILE A 82 -2.95 0.55 11.38
C ILE A 82 -2.21 1.34 12.48
N PRO A 83 -2.91 1.77 13.55
CA PRO A 83 -2.30 2.60 14.58
C PRO A 83 -1.17 1.89 15.31
N HIS A 84 -0.13 2.63 15.65
CA HIS A 84 1.04 2.16 16.41
C HIS A 84 1.73 0.92 15.81
N ALA A 85 1.52 0.65 14.51
CA ALA A 85 2.17 -0.43 13.81
C ALA A 85 3.48 0.04 13.19
N LEU A 86 4.50 -0.81 13.29
CA LEU A 86 5.77 -0.73 12.58
C LEU A 86 5.64 -1.49 11.24
N HIS A 87 6.68 -1.44 10.42
CA HIS A 87 6.70 -2.12 9.12
C HIS A 87 6.32 -3.60 9.22
N ASP A 88 6.82 -4.30 10.25
CA ASP A 88 6.76 -5.75 10.36
C ASP A 88 5.69 -6.28 11.33
N ASN A 89 4.93 -5.42 12.01
CA ASN A 89 4.03 -5.87 13.08
C ASN A 89 2.56 -5.52 12.88
N ALA A 90 2.19 -4.88 11.77
CA ALA A 90 0.81 -4.48 11.49
C ALA A 90 -0.20 -5.61 11.68
N PHE A 91 0.14 -6.81 11.19
CA PHE A 91 -0.72 -7.99 11.24
C PHE A 91 -1.05 -8.47 12.65
N SER A 92 -0.21 -8.13 13.64
CA SER A 92 -0.44 -8.48 15.05
C SER A 92 -1.49 -7.60 15.71
N LYS A 93 -1.84 -6.44 15.11
CA LYS A 93 -2.79 -5.49 15.69
C LYS A 93 -4.22 -5.90 15.34
N SER A 94 -5.14 -5.85 16.31
CA SER A 94 -6.56 -6.17 16.07
C SER A 94 -7.18 -5.34 14.95
N ARG A 95 -6.75 -4.08 14.78
CA ARG A 95 -7.21 -3.19 13.72
C ARG A 95 -6.94 -3.76 12.32
N TYR A 96 -5.82 -4.45 12.11
CA TYR A 96 -5.47 -5.04 10.81
C TYR A 96 -6.51 -6.07 10.38
N ARG A 97 -6.81 -7.04 11.26
CA ARG A 97 -7.83 -8.07 11.03
C ARG A 97 -9.20 -7.45 10.78
N LEU A 98 -9.57 -6.44 11.58
CA LEU A 98 -10.85 -5.74 11.42
C LEU A 98 -10.95 -5.05 10.06
N SER A 99 -9.90 -4.36 9.60
CA SER A 99 -9.88 -3.70 8.30
C SER A 99 -10.04 -4.69 7.14
N ILE A 100 -9.34 -5.83 7.19
CA ILE A 100 -9.49 -6.89 6.19
C ILE A 100 -10.90 -7.46 6.19
N HIS A 101 -11.43 -7.80 7.38
CA HIS A 101 -12.77 -8.33 7.51
C HIS A 101 -13.82 -7.37 6.94
N GLN A 102 -13.78 -6.09 7.32
CA GLN A 102 -14.70 -5.07 6.82
C GLN A 102 -14.62 -4.92 5.30
N PHE A 103 -13.40 -4.92 4.75
CA PHE A 103 -13.18 -4.82 3.32
C PHE A 103 -13.74 -6.03 2.56
N ILE A 104 -13.43 -7.26 2.99
CA ILE A 104 -13.94 -8.48 2.36
C ILE A 104 -15.47 -8.51 2.45
N SER A 105 -16.03 -8.33 3.65
CA SER A 105 -17.48 -8.39 3.84
C SER A 105 -18.24 -7.31 3.05
N GLY A 106 -17.63 -6.14 2.83
CA GLY A 106 -18.22 -5.06 2.03
C GLY A 106 -18.03 -5.21 0.52
N THR A 107 -17.17 -6.12 0.06
CA THR A 107 -16.82 -6.26 -1.38
C THR A 107 -17.18 -7.62 -1.96
N MET A 108 -17.40 -8.63 -1.12
CA MET A 108 -17.87 -9.94 -1.53
C MET A 108 -19.25 -9.82 -2.21
N PRO A 109 -19.47 -10.51 -3.35
CA PRO A 109 -20.80 -10.62 -3.93
C PRO A 109 -21.75 -11.28 -2.94
N SER A 110 -22.96 -10.74 -2.82
CA SER A 110 -24.05 -11.40 -2.08
C SER A 110 -24.23 -12.81 -2.65
N ARG A 111 -24.27 -13.83 -1.78
CA ARG A 111 -24.71 -15.17 -2.19
C ARG A 111 -26.20 -15.09 -2.51
N THR A 112 -26.54 -14.98 -3.79
CA THR A 112 -27.87 -15.30 -4.34
C THR A 112 -28.13 -16.78 -4.28
#